data_AF-A0A9W8PNK7-F1
#
_entry.id   AF-A0A9W8PNK7-F1
#
_cell.length_a   1.000
_cell.length_b   1.000
_cell.length_c   1.000
_cell.angle_alpha   90.00
_cell.angle_beta   90.00
_cell.angle_gamma   90.00
#
_symmetry.space_group_name_H-M   'P 1'
#
loop_
_entity.id
_entity.type
_entity.pdbx_description
1 polymer ?
#
loop_
_entity_poly.entity_id
_entity_poly.type
_entity_poly.pdbx_seq_one_letter_code
_entity_poly.pdbx_strand_id
1 'polypeptide(L)'
;MPITNFSTPDKYSYLNGFDSFHESESIQGALPIGANSPQKVPYGLYAEKLSGTAFTAPRHENKQTWLYRVLPSASHSTYKRFEDAAPSLKAKLNYVPQQLRWDPFDIDENVDWVRGLNLVSGAGDPTLKTGIGIYIFSAGRDMDEKTAMYSSDGEMLIVAQHGVLDIQTELGRLLVRPNEIAVIPRGIRYRVTLPSGPVRGYILELYQGHFQLPELGPIGSNCLANPRDFQIPVASFDEDTKSKWTILNKFNNDIFVAEQGHTPFDVVAWHGKCE
;
A
#
# COMPACT_ATOMS: atom_id res chain seq x y z
N MET A 1 -19.36 -9.02 -20.24
CA MET A 1 -18.55 -7.79 -20.32
C MET A 1 -17.22 -8.15 -20.96
N PRO A 2 -16.68 -7.33 -21.88
CA PRO A 2 -15.33 -7.58 -22.38
C PRO A 2 -14.37 -7.54 -21.19
N ILE A 3 -13.61 -8.62 -21.00
CA ILE A 3 -12.49 -8.63 -20.07
C ILE A 3 -11.37 -7.86 -20.78
N THR A 4 -10.76 -6.90 -20.09
CA THR A 4 -9.60 -6.18 -20.63
C THR A 4 -8.52 -7.21 -20.95
N ASN A 5 -8.09 -7.26 -22.21
CA ASN A 5 -7.00 -8.12 -22.60
C ASN A 5 -5.67 -7.42 -22.29
N PHE A 6 -5.13 -7.71 -21.11
CA PHE A 6 -3.87 -7.12 -20.67
C PHE A 6 -2.68 -7.75 -21.38
N SER A 7 -1.71 -6.92 -21.81
CA SER A 7 -0.47 -7.39 -22.42
C SER A 7 0.40 -8.20 -21.46
N THR A 8 0.38 -7.82 -20.18
CA THR A 8 1.10 -8.51 -19.11
C THR A 8 0.11 -9.40 -18.36
N PRO A 9 0.27 -10.72 -18.38
CA PRO A 9 -0.61 -11.63 -17.66
C PRO A 9 -0.43 -11.43 -16.15
N ASP A 10 -1.52 -11.60 -15.40
CA ASP A 10 -1.43 -11.65 -13.96
C ASP A 10 -0.83 -13.00 -13.54
N LYS A 11 0.12 -12.95 -12.60
CA LYS A 11 0.86 -14.10 -12.10
C LYS A 11 0.49 -14.45 -10.65
N TYR A 12 -0.41 -13.68 -10.03
CA TYR A 12 -0.86 -13.89 -8.67
C TYR A 12 -2.31 -14.38 -8.61
N SER A 13 -2.65 -14.95 -7.46
CA SER A 13 -4.03 -15.26 -7.08
C SER A 13 -4.49 -14.27 -6.01
N TYR A 14 -5.80 -14.05 -5.95
CA TYR A 14 -6.41 -13.08 -5.05
C TYR A 14 -7.63 -13.65 -4.36
N LEU A 15 -7.94 -13.09 -3.20
CA LEU A 15 -9.24 -13.18 -2.56
C LEU A 15 -10.13 -12.07 -3.13
N ASN A 16 -11.43 -12.30 -3.24
CA ASN A 16 -12.35 -11.34 -3.83
C ASN A 16 -13.35 -10.83 -2.78
N GLY A 17 -13.61 -9.53 -2.78
CA GLY A 17 -14.61 -8.91 -1.90
C GLY A 17 -14.08 -7.66 -1.19
N PHE A 18 -14.58 -6.50 -1.61
CA PHE A 18 -14.34 -5.21 -0.98
C PHE A 18 -14.77 -5.22 0.50
N ASP A 19 -13.92 -4.71 1.39
CA ASP A 19 -14.15 -4.63 2.84
C ASP A 19 -14.64 -5.95 3.51
N SER A 20 -14.30 -7.08 2.90
CA SER A 20 -14.62 -8.39 3.47
C SER A 20 -13.63 -8.77 4.56
N PHE A 21 -14.06 -9.62 5.48
CA PHE A 21 -13.16 -10.25 6.43
C PHE A 21 -12.53 -11.46 5.75
N HIS A 22 -11.22 -11.42 5.56
CA HIS A 22 -10.46 -12.44 4.86
C HIS A 22 -9.53 -13.18 5.83
N GLU A 23 -9.23 -14.43 5.48
CA GLU A 23 -8.22 -15.27 6.13
C GLU A 23 -7.29 -15.80 5.02
N SER A 24 -5.97 -15.68 5.22
CA SER A 24 -5.00 -16.17 4.26
C SER A 24 -3.76 -16.72 4.96
N GLU A 25 -3.29 -17.87 4.50
CA GLU A 25 -2.07 -18.51 5.00
C GLU A 25 -1.23 -19.08 3.86
N SER A 26 0.07 -18.80 3.90
CA SER A 26 1.04 -19.36 2.95
C SER A 26 1.47 -20.77 3.34
N ILE A 27 1.34 -21.10 4.63
CA ILE A 27 1.64 -22.41 5.22
C ILE A 27 0.39 -22.87 5.95
N GLN A 28 -0.08 -24.07 5.62
CA GLN A 28 -1.31 -24.63 6.20
C GLN A 28 -1.25 -24.68 7.74
N GLY A 29 -2.24 -24.12 8.42
CA GLY A 29 -2.31 -24.11 9.89
C GLY A 29 -1.46 -23.03 10.55
N ALA A 30 -1.01 -22.03 9.81
CA ALA A 30 -0.29 -20.89 10.36
C ALA A 30 -1.22 -19.92 11.09
N LEU A 31 -2.51 -19.86 10.69
CA LEU A 31 -3.52 -19.12 11.44
C LEU A 31 -3.89 -19.84 12.75
N PRO A 32 -3.80 -19.17 13.91
CA PRO A 32 -4.37 -19.69 15.13
C PRO A 32 -5.90 -19.84 15.02
N ILE A 33 -6.42 -20.96 15.50
CA ILE A 33 -7.86 -21.24 15.51
C ILE A 33 -8.47 -20.81 16.85
N GLY A 34 -9.53 -20.00 16.80
CA GLY A 34 -10.35 -19.63 17.97
C GLY A 34 -9.74 -18.57 18.90
N ALA A 35 -8.56 -18.03 18.60
CA ALA A 35 -7.95 -16.92 19.35
C ALA A 35 -6.99 -16.13 18.46
N ASN A 36 -6.86 -14.81 18.68
CA ASN A 36 -5.93 -14.00 17.89
C ASN A 36 -4.49 -14.02 18.44
N SER A 37 -4.34 -14.15 19.76
CA SER A 37 -3.06 -14.04 20.47
C SER A 37 -2.82 -15.24 21.39
N PRO A 38 -2.64 -16.46 20.85
CA PRO A 38 -2.27 -17.61 21.65
C PRO A 38 -0.90 -17.39 22.30
N GLN A 39 -0.65 -18.04 23.44
CA GLN A 39 0.67 -17.99 24.09
C GLN A 39 1.79 -18.54 23.18
N LYS A 40 1.45 -19.55 22.37
CA LYS A 40 2.32 -20.14 21.36
C LYS A 40 1.60 -20.07 20.02
N VAL A 41 1.99 -19.11 19.19
CA VAL A 41 1.49 -19.00 17.82
C VAL A 41 2.00 -20.21 17.01
N PRO A 42 1.21 -20.78 16.09
CA PRO A 42 1.70 -21.81 15.18
C PRO A 42 3.03 -21.42 14.53
N TYR A 43 3.89 -22.41 14.33
CA TYR A 43 5.25 -22.24 13.79
C TYR A 43 6.18 -21.32 14.59
N GLY A 44 5.79 -20.90 15.80
CA GLY A 44 6.59 -19.97 16.60
C GLY A 44 6.58 -18.54 16.06
N LEU A 45 5.59 -18.18 15.24
CA LEU A 45 5.42 -16.84 14.69
C LEU A 45 5.09 -15.81 15.79
N TYR A 46 5.17 -14.54 15.44
CA TYR A 46 4.69 -13.43 16.26
C TYR A 46 3.32 -12.99 15.79
N ALA A 47 2.38 -12.86 16.72
CA ALA A 47 1.09 -12.22 16.46
C ALA A 47 1.24 -10.71 16.58
N GLU A 48 0.99 -9.99 15.50
CA GLU A 48 1.03 -8.54 15.41
C GLU A 48 -0.33 -8.03 14.92
N LYS A 49 -0.76 -6.86 15.40
CA LYS A 49 -2.04 -6.27 15.00
C LYS A 49 -1.80 -4.93 14.33
N LEU A 50 -2.20 -4.81 13.07
CA LEU A 50 -2.33 -3.54 12.39
C LEU A 50 -3.73 -2.98 12.62
N SER A 51 -3.82 -1.80 13.23
CA SER A 51 -5.09 -1.12 13.49
C SER A 51 -5.24 0.07 12.55
N GLY A 52 -6.14 -0.04 11.56
CA GLY A 52 -6.41 1.02 10.58
C GLY A 52 -7.26 2.15 11.16
N THR A 53 -8.22 1.80 12.01
CA THR A 53 -9.13 2.74 12.69
C THR A 53 -8.94 2.75 14.21
N ALA A 54 -9.62 3.70 14.88
CA ALA A 54 -9.74 3.67 16.34
C ALA A 54 -10.41 2.36 16.82
N PHE A 55 -10.02 1.87 17.99
CA PHE A 55 -10.57 0.62 18.54
C PHE A 55 -12.08 0.68 18.78
N THR A 56 -12.62 1.87 19.07
CA THR A 56 -14.04 2.11 19.33
C THR A 56 -14.84 2.49 18.08
N ALA A 57 -14.23 2.42 16.89
CA ALA A 57 -14.95 2.67 15.64
C ALA A 57 -16.14 1.67 15.51
N PRO A 58 -17.30 2.12 15.00
CA PRO A 58 -18.42 1.23 14.70
C PRO A 58 -17.98 0.02 13.88
N ARG A 59 -18.58 -1.15 14.11
CA ARG A 59 -18.15 -2.42 13.50
C ARG A 59 -18.05 -2.36 11.97
N HIS A 60 -18.93 -1.62 11.31
CA HIS A 60 -18.94 -1.50 9.85
C HIS A 60 -17.80 -0.61 9.32
N GLU A 61 -17.29 0.32 10.13
CA GLU A 61 -16.14 1.17 9.81
C GLU A 61 -14.82 0.58 10.30
N ASN A 62 -14.84 -0.31 11.30
CA ASN A 62 -13.64 -0.76 12.00
C ASN A 62 -12.71 -1.59 11.09
N LYS A 63 -11.47 -1.11 10.91
CA LYS A 63 -10.42 -1.76 10.11
C LYS A 63 -9.31 -2.28 11.02
N GLN A 64 -9.08 -3.59 10.98
CA GLN A 64 -8.00 -4.26 11.69
C GLN A 64 -7.57 -5.52 10.96
N THR A 65 -6.27 -5.80 11.01
CA THR A 65 -5.67 -7.01 10.46
C THR A 65 -4.69 -7.58 11.47
N TRP A 66 -4.79 -8.87 11.73
CA TRP A 66 -3.81 -9.64 12.48
C TRP A 66 -2.82 -10.28 11.52
N LEU A 67 -1.54 -10.12 11.83
CA LEU A 67 -0.41 -10.61 11.07
C LEU A 67 0.31 -11.66 11.91
N TYR A 68 0.66 -12.79 11.31
CA TYR A 68 1.45 -13.85 11.91
C TYR A 68 2.77 -13.95 11.16
N ARG A 69 3.80 -13.31 11.72
CA ARG A 69 5.06 -13.01 11.04
C ARG A 69 6.28 -13.62 11.72
N VAL A 70 7.37 -13.80 10.98
CA VAL A 70 8.61 -14.43 11.48
C VAL A 70 9.29 -13.57 12.53
N LEU A 71 9.45 -12.27 12.28
CA LEU A 71 10.00 -11.30 13.22
C LEU A 71 9.07 -10.08 13.32
N PRO A 72 8.87 -9.50 14.52
CA PRO A 72 7.93 -8.40 14.69
C PRO A 72 8.46 -7.11 14.05
N SER A 73 7.53 -6.29 13.52
CA SER A 73 7.84 -5.04 12.83
C SER A 73 8.63 -4.03 13.67
N ALA A 74 8.56 -4.16 15.01
CA ALA A 74 9.31 -3.34 15.97
C ALA A 74 10.82 -3.62 15.99
N SER A 75 11.30 -4.67 15.30
CA SER A 75 12.71 -5.07 15.30
C SER A 75 13.54 -4.28 14.28
N HIS A 76 13.59 -2.96 14.44
CA HIS A 76 14.35 -2.05 13.57
C HIS A 76 15.17 -1.03 14.39
N SER A 77 16.13 -0.38 13.73
CA SER A 77 16.89 0.73 14.31
C SER A 77 16.08 2.02 14.39
N THR A 78 16.62 3.05 15.05
CA THR A 78 15.96 4.36 15.14
C THR A 78 15.85 5.03 13.77
N TYR A 79 14.67 5.55 13.45
CA TYR A 79 14.46 6.35 12.24
C TYR A 79 15.32 7.62 12.25
N LYS A 80 15.91 7.92 11.10
CA LYS A 80 16.62 9.17 10.80
C LYS A 80 15.97 9.85 9.61
N ARG A 81 16.15 11.16 9.47
CA ARG A 81 15.68 11.86 8.27
C ARG A 81 16.43 11.32 7.05
N PHE A 82 15.72 11.09 5.95
CA PHE A 82 16.33 10.71 4.68
C PHE A 82 16.84 11.99 4.00
N GLU A 83 18.16 12.15 3.91
CA GLU A 83 18.80 13.37 3.40
C GLU A 83 19.07 13.34 1.88
N ASP A 84 19.03 12.15 1.26
CA ASP A 84 19.15 11.99 -0.18
C ASP A 84 17.94 12.57 -0.91
N ALA A 85 18.20 13.21 -2.06
CA ALA A 85 17.26 13.86 -2.99
C ALA A 85 15.80 13.43 -2.77
N ALA A 86 15.17 14.07 -1.78
CA ALA A 86 13.88 13.64 -1.31
C ALA A 86 12.86 13.89 -2.43
N PRO A 87 11.90 12.98 -2.63
CA PRO A 87 10.78 13.24 -3.54
C PRO A 87 10.14 14.60 -3.23
N SER A 88 9.55 15.25 -4.24
CA SER A 88 8.90 16.56 -4.10
C SER A 88 7.56 16.43 -3.36
N LEU A 89 7.60 15.96 -2.11
CA LEU A 89 6.44 15.70 -1.25
C LEU A 89 6.00 16.95 -0.48
N LYS A 90 6.88 17.96 -0.38
CA LYS A 90 6.63 19.25 0.30
C LYS A 90 6.72 20.43 -0.65
N ALA A 91 6.14 20.32 -1.83
CA ALA A 91 6.06 21.45 -2.74
C ALA A 91 5.21 22.58 -2.11
N LYS A 92 5.75 23.81 -2.10
CA LYS A 92 4.95 24.98 -1.73
C LYS A 92 3.90 25.21 -2.83
N LEU A 93 2.65 24.89 -2.53
CA LEU A 93 1.55 25.10 -3.46
C LEU A 93 1.25 26.60 -3.58
N ASN A 94 1.13 27.08 -4.81
CA ASN A 94 0.71 28.44 -5.12
C ASN A 94 -0.79 28.44 -5.41
N TYR A 95 -1.57 29.16 -4.62
CA TYR A 95 -3.01 29.26 -4.79
C TYR A 95 -3.34 30.25 -5.91
N VAL A 96 -3.72 29.73 -7.07
CA VAL A 96 -4.16 30.52 -8.24
C VAL A 96 -5.58 30.11 -8.61
N PRO A 97 -6.50 31.06 -8.88
CA PRO A 97 -7.88 30.74 -9.24
C PRO A 97 -8.05 30.35 -10.72
N GLN A 98 -6.99 30.50 -11.52
CA GLN A 98 -7.01 30.19 -12.95
C GLN A 98 -7.01 28.67 -13.18
N GLN A 99 -7.79 28.20 -14.16
CA GLN A 99 -7.75 26.80 -14.56
C GLN A 99 -6.35 26.41 -15.05
N LEU A 100 -5.81 25.35 -14.47
CA LEU A 100 -4.52 24.77 -14.87
C LEU A 100 -4.75 23.50 -15.71
N ARG A 101 -3.84 23.27 -16.64
CA ARG A 101 -3.78 22.06 -17.46
C ARG A 101 -2.32 21.66 -17.62
N TRP A 102 -2.04 20.38 -17.48
CA TRP A 102 -0.71 19.81 -17.72
C TRP A 102 -0.76 18.90 -18.94
N ASP A 103 0.28 18.98 -19.76
CA ASP A 103 0.60 17.91 -20.70
C ASP A 103 1.08 16.67 -19.92
N PRO A 104 1.17 15.48 -20.54
CA PRO A 104 1.67 14.29 -19.86
C PRO A 104 3.04 14.56 -19.22
N PHE A 105 3.17 14.30 -17.91
CA PHE A 105 4.42 14.49 -17.18
C PHE A 105 5.54 13.62 -17.74
N ASP A 106 6.75 14.16 -17.84
CA ASP A 106 7.91 13.40 -18.34
C ASP A 106 8.24 12.20 -17.45
N ILE A 107 8.81 11.16 -18.06
CA ILE A 107 9.30 10.00 -17.35
C ILE A 107 10.80 10.17 -17.11
N ASP A 108 11.21 10.13 -15.84
CA ASP A 108 12.63 10.05 -15.47
C ASP A 108 13.05 8.59 -15.33
N GLU A 109 13.88 8.13 -16.26
CA GLU A 109 14.36 6.75 -16.30
C GLU A 109 15.32 6.39 -15.16
N ASN A 110 15.87 7.39 -14.45
CA ASN A 110 16.92 7.19 -13.46
C ASN A 110 16.39 7.04 -12.03
N VAL A 111 15.12 7.34 -11.78
CA VAL A 111 14.54 7.35 -10.43
C VAL A 111 13.67 6.11 -10.17
N ASP A 112 13.67 5.70 -8.91
CA ASP A 112 12.79 4.65 -8.41
C ASP A 112 11.43 5.19 -7.98
N TRP A 113 10.52 4.30 -7.58
CA TRP A 113 9.19 4.64 -7.10
C TRP A 113 9.21 5.76 -6.03
N VAL A 114 10.11 5.67 -5.05
CA VAL A 114 10.15 6.62 -3.92
C VAL A 114 10.51 8.01 -4.41
N ARG A 115 11.59 8.15 -5.19
CA ARG A 115 12.08 9.45 -5.70
C ARG A 115 11.20 10.00 -6.81
N GLY A 116 10.47 9.12 -7.50
CA GLY A 116 9.51 9.44 -8.55
C GLY A 116 8.20 10.07 -8.07
N LEU A 117 7.95 10.16 -6.76
CA LEU A 117 6.73 10.76 -6.20
C LEU A 117 6.80 12.29 -6.19
N ASN A 118 5.88 12.92 -6.91
CA ASN A 118 5.83 14.39 -7.05
C ASN A 118 4.44 14.90 -6.65
N LEU A 119 4.38 15.73 -5.60
CA LEU A 119 3.15 16.40 -5.18
C LEU A 119 2.78 17.46 -6.22
N VAL A 120 1.60 17.34 -6.82
CA VAL A 120 1.10 18.28 -7.84
C VAL A 120 0.05 19.22 -7.24
N SER A 121 -0.82 18.69 -6.38
CA SER A 121 -1.88 19.45 -5.73
C SER A 121 -2.28 18.78 -4.43
N GLY A 122 -3.03 19.50 -3.59
CA GLY A 122 -3.47 18.98 -2.31
C GLY A 122 -4.13 20.07 -1.48
N ALA A 123 -4.71 19.66 -0.37
CA ALA A 123 -5.30 20.55 0.62
C ALA A 123 -5.26 19.88 1.98
N GLY A 124 -5.20 20.69 3.05
CA GLY A 124 -5.17 20.19 4.43
C GLY A 124 -3.77 19.89 4.95
N ASP A 125 -3.70 19.11 6.02
CA ASP A 125 -2.49 18.84 6.78
C ASP A 125 -2.51 17.39 7.31
N PRO A 126 -1.52 16.55 6.96
CA PRO A 126 -1.45 15.16 7.42
C PRO A 126 -1.27 15.04 8.94
N THR A 127 -0.72 16.05 9.63
CA THR A 127 -0.58 16.07 11.09
C THR A 127 -1.92 16.26 11.79
N LEU A 128 -2.85 16.97 11.14
CA LEU A 128 -4.23 17.14 11.60
C LEU A 128 -5.15 16.00 11.16
N LYS A 129 -4.63 15.04 10.36
CA LYS A 129 -5.42 13.97 9.72
C LYS A 129 -6.64 14.54 9.00
N THR A 130 -6.42 15.57 8.18
CA THR A 130 -7.46 16.19 7.36
C THR A 130 -6.90 16.56 5.99
N GLY A 131 -7.68 16.30 4.94
CA GLY A 131 -7.34 16.67 3.58
C GLY A 131 -6.72 15.55 2.75
N ILE A 132 -6.11 15.94 1.64
CA ILE A 132 -5.65 15.05 0.57
C ILE A 132 -4.34 15.54 -0.05
N GLY A 133 -3.57 14.60 -0.58
CA GLY A 133 -2.45 14.85 -1.50
C GLY A 133 -2.71 14.22 -2.86
N ILE A 134 -2.39 14.93 -3.94
CA ILE A 134 -2.47 14.44 -5.31
C ILE A 134 -1.05 14.40 -5.86
N TYR A 135 -0.56 13.20 -6.14
CA TYR A 135 0.78 12.96 -6.62
C TYR A 135 0.76 12.41 -8.04
N ILE A 136 1.83 12.71 -8.77
CA ILE A 136 2.23 11.97 -9.96
C ILE A 136 3.41 11.10 -9.55
N PHE A 137 3.35 9.83 -9.92
CA PHE A 137 4.55 8.99 -9.89
C PHE A 137 5.10 8.84 -11.30
N SER A 138 6.41 8.95 -11.42
CA SER A 138 7.17 8.64 -12.63
C SER A 138 8.46 7.96 -12.19
N ALA A 139 8.67 6.71 -12.61
CA ALA A 139 9.86 5.95 -12.25
C ALA A 139 10.34 5.08 -13.41
N GLY A 140 11.65 5.03 -13.59
CA GLY A 140 12.30 4.23 -14.63
C GLY A 140 12.87 2.90 -14.17
N ARG A 141 13.11 2.76 -12.87
CA ARG A 141 13.74 1.59 -12.28
C ARG A 141 13.01 1.09 -11.05
N ASP A 142 13.26 -0.18 -10.73
CA ASP A 142 12.77 -0.82 -9.51
C ASP A 142 13.20 -0.06 -8.26
N MET A 143 12.41 -0.17 -7.19
CA MET A 143 12.95 0.07 -5.86
C MET A 143 14.10 -0.91 -5.60
N ASP A 144 15.13 -0.42 -4.90
CA ASP A 144 16.26 -1.25 -4.47
C ASP A 144 15.75 -2.55 -3.82
N GLU A 145 16.43 -3.66 -4.10
CA GLU A 145 15.97 -5.02 -3.77
C GLU A 145 15.59 -5.19 -2.29
N LYS A 146 16.37 -4.58 -1.39
CA LYS A 146 16.21 -4.67 0.07
C LYS A 146 15.67 -3.38 0.69
N THR A 147 14.79 -2.71 -0.04
CA THR A 147 14.12 -1.49 0.41
C THR A 147 12.61 -1.65 0.36
N ALA A 148 11.95 -1.31 1.45
CA ALA A 148 10.49 -1.20 1.51
C ALA A 148 10.11 0.20 2.00
N MET A 149 8.88 0.62 1.70
CA MET A 149 8.32 1.86 2.18
C MET A 149 6.93 1.69 2.76
N TYR A 150 6.50 2.63 3.61
CA TYR A 150 5.11 2.79 4.00
C TYR A 150 4.78 4.28 4.20
N SER A 151 3.50 4.63 4.16
CA SER A 151 3.03 5.97 4.57
C SER A 151 2.38 5.90 5.94
N SER A 152 2.83 6.76 6.85
CA SER A 152 2.17 7.06 8.12
C SER A 152 1.14 8.18 7.98
N ASP A 153 1.13 8.88 6.85
CA ASP A 153 0.27 10.05 6.63
C ASP A 153 -1.14 9.62 6.26
N GLY A 154 -1.25 8.68 5.32
CA GLY A 154 -2.52 8.36 4.69
C GLY A 154 -2.53 7.06 3.91
N GLU A 155 -3.70 6.79 3.33
CA GLU A 155 -3.96 5.69 2.41
C GLU A 155 -3.80 6.19 0.97
N MET A 156 -3.21 5.37 0.10
CA MET A 156 -2.89 5.77 -1.28
C MET A 156 -3.72 4.97 -2.28
N LEU A 157 -4.54 5.66 -3.08
CA LEU A 157 -5.17 5.12 -4.28
C LEU A 157 -4.26 5.38 -5.48
N ILE A 158 -3.69 4.32 -6.03
CA ILE A 158 -2.79 4.30 -7.17
C ILE A 158 -3.60 4.07 -8.44
N VAL A 159 -3.39 4.91 -9.46
CA VAL A 159 -3.98 4.79 -10.79
C VAL A 159 -2.85 4.65 -11.81
N ALA A 160 -2.68 3.44 -12.35
CA ALA A 160 -1.64 3.16 -13.34
C ALA A 160 -2.02 3.72 -14.72
N GLN A 161 -1.15 4.53 -15.31
CA GLN A 161 -1.36 5.13 -16.64
C GLN A 161 -0.41 4.55 -17.70
N HIS A 162 0.85 4.33 -17.35
CA HIS A 162 1.88 3.77 -18.22
C HIS A 162 2.75 2.77 -17.44
N GLY A 163 3.16 1.69 -18.12
CA GLY A 163 3.93 0.59 -17.55
C GLY A 163 3.14 -0.23 -16.51
N VAL A 164 3.78 -1.27 -15.98
CA VAL A 164 3.17 -2.21 -15.02
C VAL A 164 3.88 -2.12 -13.68
N LEU A 165 3.10 -2.08 -12.60
CA LEU A 165 3.58 -2.12 -11.23
C LEU A 165 3.43 -3.54 -10.68
N ASP A 166 4.50 -4.09 -10.11
CA ASP A 166 4.47 -5.30 -9.31
C ASP A 166 4.79 -4.92 -7.86
N ILE A 167 3.75 -4.94 -7.03
CA ILE A 167 3.73 -4.41 -5.67
C ILE A 167 3.74 -5.58 -4.70
N GLN A 168 4.85 -5.73 -3.99
CA GLN A 168 4.96 -6.65 -2.85
C GLN A 168 4.56 -5.91 -1.58
N THR A 169 3.59 -6.42 -0.84
CA THR A 169 3.12 -5.87 0.43
C THR A 169 3.34 -6.88 1.55
N GLU A 170 3.14 -6.46 2.81
CA GLU A 170 3.10 -7.39 3.95
C GLU A 170 1.99 -8.44 3.84
N LEU A 171 0.92 -8.20 3.09
CA LEU A 171 -0.20 -9.14 2.97
C LEU A 171 -0.12 -10.06 1.76
N GLY A 172 0.85 -9.82 0.89
CA GLY A 172 1.04 -10.55 -0.36
C GLY A 172 1.34 -9.62 -1.54
N ARG A 173 1.17 -10.13 -2.75
CA ARG A 173 1.65 -9.47 -3.98
C ARG A 173 0.48 -9.07 -4.88
N LEU A 174 0.62 -7.90 -5.51
CA LEU A 174 -0.36 -7.30 -6.41
C LEU A 174 0.32 -6.93 -7.72
N LEU A 175 -0.27 -7.33 -8.86
CA LEU A 175 0.11 -6.81 -10.16
C LEU A 175 -0.91 -5.73 -10.58
N VAL A 176 -0.44 -4.51 -10.89
CA VAL A 176 -1.30 -3.39 -11.26
C VAL A 176 -0.89 -2.87 -12.62
N ARG A 177 -1.79 -2.96 -13.60
CA ARG A 177 -1.56 -2.60 -14.99
C ARG A 177 -2.39 -1.36 -15.36
N PRO A 178 -2.10 -0.70 -16.49
CA PRO A 178 -2.96 0.38 -16.97
C PRO A 178 -4.40 -0.11 -17.16
N ASN A 179 -5.37 0.70 -16.73
CA ASN A 179 -6.80 0.36 -16.54
C ASN A 179 -7.13 -0.39 -15.24
N GLU A 180 -6.17 -0.56 -14.34
CA GLU A 180 -6.39 -1.04 -12.99
C GLU A 180 -6.02 0.05 -11.97
N ILE A 181 -6.61 -0.06 -10.78
CA ILE A 181 -6.28 0.76 -9.62
C ILE A 181 -5.90 -0.14 -8.47
N ALA A 182 -5.11 0.37 -7.54
CA ALA A 182 -4.78 -0.32 -6.29
C ALA A 182 -4.86 0.65 -5.12
N VAL A 183 -5.28 0.13 -3.96
CA VAL A 183 -5.24 0.88 -2.70
C VAL A 183 -4.14 0.26 -1.83
N ILE A 184 -3.29 1.11 -1.25
CA ILE A 184 -2.35 0.70 -0.21
C ILE A 184 -2.76 1.40 1.09
N PRO A 185 -3.27 0.65 2.07
CA PRO A 185 -3.68 1.20 3.35
C PRO A 185 -2.52 1.86 4.10
N ARG A 186 -2.84 2.86 4.89
CA ARG A 186 -1.88 3.55 5.76
C ARG A 186 -1.17 2.54 6.67
N GLY A 187 0.16 2.61 6.72
CA GLY A 187 0.99 1.77 7.59
C GLY A 187 1.46 0.44 6.99
N ILE A 188 0.86 -0.03 5.88
CA ILE A 188 1.31 -1.25 5.21
C ILE A 188 2.66 -1.00 4.52
N ARG A 189 3.65 -1.84 4.82
CA ARG A 189 4.94 -1.82 4.13
C ARG A 189 4.80 -2.47 2.76
N TYR A 190 5.40 -1.84 1.77
CA TYR A 190 5.38 -2.31 0.40
C TYR A 190 6.68 -1.97 -0.36
N ARG A 191 6.91 -2.71 -1.44
CA ARG A 191 8.00 -2.51 -2.40
C ARG A 191 7.41 -2.59 -3.81
N VAL A 192 7.87 -1.72 -4.71
CA VAL A 192 7.39 -1.63 -6.09
C VAL A 192 8.51 -1.98 -7.05
N THR A 193 8.22 -2.90 -7.97
CA THR A 193 9.05 -3.25 -9.13
C THR A 193 8.31 -3.02 -10.44
N LEU A 194 9.05 -2.85 -11.53
CA LEU A 194 8.59 -2.36 -12.82
C LEU A 194 8.85 -3.42 -13.92
N PRO A 195 8.16 -4.57 -13.90
CA PRO A 195 8.42 -5.67 -14.83
C PRO A 195 8.25 -5.31 -16.31
N SER A 196 7.48 -4.27 -16.60
CA SER A 196 7.34 -3.65 -17.92
C SER A 196 7.40 -2.13 -17.77
N GLY A 197 8.49 -1.63 -17.18
CA GLY A 197 8.78 -0.21 -17.03
C GLY A 197 9.17 0.48 -18.35
N PRO A 198 9.35 1.81 -18.33
CA PRO A 198 9.17 2.69 -17.16
C PRO A 198 7.69 2.86 -16.80
N VAL A 199 7.40 3.46 -15.64
CA VAL A 199 6.03 3.66 -15.16
C VAL A 199 5.68 5.12 -14.95
N ARG A 200 4.40 5.44 -15.17
CA ARG A 200 3.82 6.74 -14.84
C ARG A 200 2.36 6.57 -14.43
N GLY A 201 1.90 7.39 -13.50
CA GLY A 201 0.50 7.44 -13.11
C GLY A 201 0.21 8.44 -12.02
N TYR A 202 -0.93 8.26 -11.36
CA TYR A 202 -1.49 9.20 -10.40
C TYR A 202 -1.69 8.51 -9.06
N ILE A 203 -1.53 9.26 -7.98
CA ILE A 203 -1.90 8.81 -6.63
C ILE A 203 -2.78 9.87 -5.98
N LEU A 204 -3.91 9.43 -5.42
CA LEU A 204 -4.68 10.20 -4.46
C LEU A 204 -4.39 9.65 -3.07
N GLU A 205 -3.78 10.46 -2.21
CA GLU A 205 -3.54 10.13 -0.81
C GLU A 205 -4.62 10.79 0.06
N LEU A 206 -5.31 9.99 0.88
CA LEU A 206 -6.24 10.49 1.89
C LEU A 206 -5.51 10.60 3.24
N TYR A 207 -5.46 11.79 3.83
CA TYR A 207 -4.93 11.96 5.18
C TYR A 207 -5.94 11.55 6.27
N GLN A 208 -7.21 11.38 5.89
CA GLN A 208 -8.31 11.03 6.78
C GLN A 208 -9.18 9.94 6.18
N GLY A 209 -9.59 8.99 7.03
CA GLY A 209 -10.51 7.93 6.64
C GLY A 209 -9.88 6.94 5.69
N HIS A 210 -10.75 6.31 4.91
CA HIS A 210 -10.46 5.20 4.01
C HIS A 210 -11.34 5.32 2.78
N PHE A 211 -10.89 4.78 1.64
CA PHE A 211 -11.75 4.72 0.45
C PHE A 211 -12.94 3.78 0.69
N GLN A 212 -14.12 4.21 0.27
CA GLN A 212 -15.36 3.45 0.40
C GLN A 212 -16.12 3.45 -0.91
N LEU A 213 -16.89 2.38 -1.15
CA LEU A 213 -17.88 2.38 -2.21
C LEU A 213 -19.00 3.37 -1.86
N PRO A 214 -19.50 4.14 -2.83
CA PRO A 214 -20.59 5.08 -2.58
C PRO A 214 -21.89 4.34 -2.31
N GLU A 215 -22.75 4.97 -1.51
CA GLU A 215 -24.15 4.56 -1.41
C GLU A 215 -24.84 4.63 -2.78
N LEU A 216 -25.52 3.55 -3.15
CA LEU A 216 -26.12 3.41 -4.50
C LEU A 216 -27.45 4.16 -4.64
N GLY A 217 -28.11 4.48 -3.53
CA GLY A 217 -29.41 5.15 -3.55
C GLY A 217 -30.43 4.41 -4.44
N PRO A 218 -31.13 5.10 -5.36
CA PRO A 218 -32.12 4.47 -6.24
C PRO A 218 -31.58 3.41 -7.21
N ILE A 219 -30.26 3.33 -7.42
CA ILE A 219 -29.64 2.26 -8.25
C ILE A 219 -29.90 0.88 -7.62
N GLY A 220 -30.06 0.81 -6.30
CA GLY A 220 -30.39 -0.41 -5.58
C GLY A 220 -29.15 -1.16 -5.10
N SER A 221 -29.04 -2.45 -5.42
CA SER A 221 -28.07 -3.37 -4.80
C SER A 221 -26.91 -3.80 -5.71
N ASN A 222 -26.85 -3.30 -6.94
CA ASN A 222 -25.88 -3.72 -7.97
C ASN A 222 -25.56 -2.53 -8.90
N CYS A 223 -24.42 -2.61 -9.62
CA CYS A 223 -23.86 -1.59 -10.54
C CYS A 223 -22.72 -0.74 -9.92
N LEU A 224 -22.17 0.17 -10.72
CA LEU A 224 -20.91 0.88 -10.47
C LEU A 224 -19.75 -0.11 -10.29
N ALA A 225 -18.93 0.05 -9.26
CA ALA A 225 -17.90 -0.92 -8.89
C ALA A 225 -18.50 -1.94 -7.92
N ASN A 226 -18.82 -3.15 -8.39
CA ASN A 226 -19.40 -4.17 -7.52
C ASN A 226 -18.34 -4.67 -6.51
N PRO A 227 -18.71 -4.90 -5.24
CA PRO A 227 -17.77 -5.37 -4.20
C PRO A 227 -16.99 -6.65 -4.57
N ARG A 228 -17.59 -7.55 -5.36
CA ARG A 228 -16.98 -8.82 -5.79
C ARG A 228 -15.76 -8.63 -6.69
N ASP A 229 -15.66 -7.50 -7.38
CA ASP A 229 -14.64 -7.29 -8.41
C ASP A 229 -13.33 -6.71 -7.79
N PHE A 230 -13.31 -6.45 -6.48
CA PHE A 230 -12.12 -6.01 -5.75
C PHE A 230 -11.30 -7.21 -5.26
N GLN A 231 -10.00 -7.18 -5.56
CA GLN A 231 -9.06 -8.26 -5.33
C GLN A 231 -8.07 -7.90 -4.21
N ILE A 232 -7.93 -8.81 -3.24
CA ILE A 232 -7.04 -8.70 -2.07
C ILE A 232 -5.94 -9.76 -2.22
N PRO A 233 -4.66 -9.44 -2.01
CA PRO A 233 -3.56 -10.40 -2.22
C PRO A 233 -3.69 -11.58 -1.27
N VAL A 234 -3.35 -12.80 -1.72
CA VAL A 234 -3.15 -13.93 -0.81
C VAL A 234 -1.82 -13.78 -0.07
N ALA A 235 -1.74 -14.32 1.16
CA ALA A 235 -0.52 -14.35 1.94
C ALA A 235 0.65 -14.90 1.11
N SER A 236 1.76 -14.17 1.15
CA SER A 236 3.03 -14.54 0.52
C SER A 236 4.14 -13.94 1.36
N PHE A 237 5.10 -14.78 1.76
CA PHE A 237 6.21 -14.36 2.60
C PHE A 237 7.55 -14.74 1.98
N ASP A 238 8.58 -13.98 2.32
CA ASP A 238 9.97 -14.28 2.01
C ASP A 238 10.70 -14.62 3.33
N GLU A 239 11.61 -15.60 3.29
CA GLU A 239 12.42 -15.99 4.46
C GLU A 239 13.84 -15.39 4.34
N ASP A 240 13.97 -14.12 4.70
CA ASP A 240 15.27 -13.44 4.80
C ASP A 240 15.43 -12.81 6.17
N THR A 241 16.10 -13.51 7.07
CA THR A 241 16.35 -13.09 8.47
C THR A 241 17.81 -12.67 8.71
N LYS A 242 18.59 -12.50 7.64
CA LYS A 242 20.04 -12.27 7.72
C LYS A 242 20.50 -11.03 6.96
N SER A 243 19.74 -10.59 5.97
CA SER A 243 20.12 -9.40 5.21
C SER A 243 19.70 -8.13 5.91
N LYS A 244 20.50 -7.09 5.69
CA LYS A 244 20.14 -5.73 6.05
C LYS A 244 19.10 -5.17 5.07
N TRP A 245 18.00 -4.67 5.61
CA TRP A 245 16.89 -4.05 4.90
C TRP A 245 16.72 -2.59 5.31
N THR A 246 16.38 -1.76 4.33
CA THR A 246 16.06 -0.34 4.51
C THR A 246 14.55 -0.15 4.53
N ILE A 247 14.04 0.49 5.58
CA ILE A 247 12.62 0.81 5.73
C ILE A 247 12.45 2.32 5.63
N LEU A 248 11.72 2.75 4.59
CA LEU A 248 11.38 4.14 4.37
C LEU A 248 9.98 4.42 4.92
N ASN A 249 9.84 5.50 5.68
CA ASN A 249 8.57 5.94 6.22
C ASN A 249 8.27 7.35 5.71
N LYS A 250 7.18 7.49 4.96
CA LYS A 250 6.59 8.80 4.68
C LYS A 250 5.83 9.27 5.93
N PHE A 251 6.37 10.26 6.63
CA PHE A 251 5.80 10.81 7.85
C PHE A 251 5.83 12.34 7.80
N ASN A 252 4.65 12.94 7.92
CA ASN A 252 4.41 14.37 7.75
C ASN A 252 5.01 14.93 6.45
N ASN A 253 4.75 14.26 5.33
CA ASN A 253 5.28 14.56 4.00
C ASN A 253 6.82 14.61 3.92
N ASP A 254 7.56 14.14 4.93
CA ASP A 254 9.01 13.88 4.86
C ASP A 254 9.25 12.38 4.75
N ILE A 255 10.41 11.98 4.23
CA ILE A 255 10.88 10.59 4.27
C ILE A 255 11.86 10.42 5.43
N PHE A 256 11.63 9.37 6.21
CA PHE A 256 12.53 8.89 7.24
C PHE A 256 13.00 7.48 6.89
N VAL A 257 14.19 7.12 7.34
CA VAL A 257 14.82 5.83 7.07
C VAL A 257 15.21 5.14 8.37
N ALA A 258 14.90 3.85 8.48
CA ALA A 258 15.41 2.93 9.49
C ALA A 258 15.99 1.69 8.81
N GLU A 259 16.77 0.92 9.57
CA GLU A 259 17.38 -0.32 9.10
C GLU A 259 16.91 -1.49 9.97
N GLN A 260 16.67 -2.65 9.36
CA GLN A 260 16.38 -3.89 10.08
C GLN A 260 17.17 -5.07 9.49
N GLY A 261 17.37 -6.12 10.29
CA GLY A 261 18.17 -7.30 9.90
C GLY A 261 17.40 -8.40 9.18
N HIS A 262 16.20 -8.12 8.66
CA HIS A 262 15.31 -9.09 8.03
C HIS A 262 14.37 -8.42 7.03
N THR A 263 13.76 -9.19 6.12
CA THR A 263 12.71 -8.70 5.22
C THR A 263 11.46 -8.29 5.99
N PRO A 264 10.81 -7.17 5.64
CA PRO A 264 9.50 -6.82 6.21
C PRO A 264 8.37 -7.68 5.64
N PHE A 265 8.61 -8.43 4.56
CA PHE A 265 7.64 -9.28 3.88
C PHE A 265 7.66 -10.70 4.45
N ASP A 266 7.65 -10.82 5.77
CA ASP A 266 7.81 -12.08 6.51
C ASP A 266 6.50 -12.52 7.21
N VAL A 267 5.36 -12.07 6.70
CA VAL A 267 4.01 -12.43 7.20
C VAL A 267 3.56 -13.74 6.55
N VAL A 268 3.63 -14.82 7.30
CA VAL A 268 3.28 -16.17 6.83
C VAL A 268 1.77 -16.32 6.65
N ALA A 269 0.99 -15.72 7.55
CA ALA A 269 -0.46 -15.74 7.51
C ALA A 269 -1.05 -14.45 8.10
N TRP A 270 -2.28 -14.12 7.70
CA TRP A 270 -2.99 -12.97 8.23
C TRP A 270 -4.52 -13.19 8.17
N HIS A 271 -5.25 -12.50 9.04
CA HIS A 271 -6.70 -12.39 8.95
C HIS A 271 -7.18 -10.99 9.32
N GLY A 272 -8.28 -10.54 8.73
CA GLY A 272 -8.84 -9.25 9.04
C GLY A 272 -9.62 -8.61 7.90
N LYS A 273 -9.99 -7.34 8.13
CA LYS A 273 -10.52 -6.46 7.09
C LYS A 273 -9.35 -5.62 6.57
N CYS A 274 -8.80 -6.03 5.45
CA CYS A 274 -7.87 -5.20 4.70
C CYS A 274 -8.57 -4.64 3.46
N GLU A 275 -8.39 -3.35 3.24
CA GLU A 275 -8.82 -2.63 2.02
C GLU A 275 -7.85 -2.86 0.87
#